data_AF-A0A559GUS2-F1
#
_entry.id   AF-A0A559GUS2-F1
#
_cell.length_a   1.000
_cell.length_b   1.000
_cell.length_c   1.000
_cell.angle_alpha   90.00
_cell.angle_beta   90.00
_cell.angle_gamma   90.00
#
_symmetry.space_group_name_H-M   'P 1'
#
loop_
_entity.id
_entity.type
_entity.pdbx_description
1 polymer ?
#
loop_
_entity_poly.entity_id
_entity_poly.type
_entity_poly.pdbx_seq_one_letter_code
_entity_poly.pdbx_strand_id
1 'polypeptide(L)'
;MKKVEDNKAKIMMGLAYLNQYYGFKYDKLSIKDIMMFKPDFYGKNVNILDFLIKIGSSERNVKGDRTLEAYRETIGGTIGINELNGFLHYNMKLLTNHTDINDWFKKAIEKNTYVVEQPSTNPAFANKKY
;
A
#
# COMPACT_ATOMS: atom_id res chain seq x y z
N MET A 1 -17.03 14.03 -18.71
CA MET A 1 -18.21 13.89 -17.83
C MET A 1 -18.82 12.49 -17.89
N LYS A 2 -19.28 12.01 -19.05
CA LYS A 2 -19.92 10.69 -19.21
C LYS A 2 -19.22 9.52 -18.48
N LYS A 3 -17.90 9.36 -18.62
CA LYS A 3 -17.14 8.30 -17.93
C LYS A 3 -17.26 8.35 -16.39
N VAL A 4 -17.28 9.55 -15.80
CA VAL A 4 -17.42 9.72 -14.35
C VAL A 4 -18.85 9.40 -13.92
N GLU A 5 -19.83 9.89 -14.66
CA GLU A 5 -21.26 9.64 -14.38
C GLU A 5 -21.59 8.14 -14.50
N ASP A 6 -21.14 7.49 -15.56
CA ASP A 6 -21.36 6.07 -15.84
C ASP A 6 -20.68 5.15 -14.79
N ASN A 7 -19.61 5.62 -14.14
CA ASN A 7 -18.81 4.83 -13.21
C ASN A 7 -18.76 5.39 -11.78
N LYS A 8 -19.64 6.34 -11.43
CA LYS A 8 -19.60 7.07 -10.15
C LYS A 8 -19.49 6.16 -8.92
N ALA A 9 -20.25 5.07 -8.88
CA ALA A 9 -20.23 4.12 -7.77
C ALA A 9 -18.88 3.41 -7.62
N LYS A 10 -18.31 2.95 -8.75
CA LYS A 10 -16.98 2.31 -8.79
C LYS A 10 -15.88 3.29 -8.41
N ILE A 11 -15.95 4.53 -8.89
CA ILE A 11 -14.97 5.57 -8.53
C ILE A 11 -15.03 5.84 -7.02
N MET A 12 -16.23 6.03 -6.45
CA MET A 12 -16.38 6.21 -5.00
C MET A 12 -15.87 5.01 -4.20
N MET A 13 -16.12 3.78 -4.68
CA MET A 13 -15.63 2.57 -4.03
C MET A 13 -14.10 2.48 -4.06
N GLY A 14 -13.47 2.84 -5.18
CA GLY A 14 -12.01 2.89 -5.29
C GLY A 14 -11.38 3.89 -4.32
N LEU A 15 -12.01 5.07 -4.18
CA LEU A 15 -11.59 6.08 -3.20
C LEU A 15 -11.74 5.59 -1.75
N ALA A 16 -12.87 4.96 -1.42
CA ALA A 16 -13.11 4.40 -0.10
C ALA A 16 -12.09 3.30 0.25
N TYR A 17 -11.80 2.41 -0.70
CA TYR A 17 -10.79 1.35 -0.54
C TYR A 17 -9.40 1.90 -0.24
N LEU A 18 -8.94 2.91 -1.02
CA LEU A 18 -7.65 3.56 -0.78
C LEU A 18 -7.61 4.28 0.57
N ASN A 19 -8.71 4.92 0.97
CA ASN A 19 -8.79 5.59 2.26
C ASN A 19 -8.73 4.62 3.43
N GLN A 20 -9.37 3.45 3.31
CA GLN A 20 -9.42 2.44 4.35
C GLN A 20 -8.08 1.70 4.52
N TYR A 21 -7.48 1.23 3.41
CA TYR A 21 -6.35 0.30 3.46
C TYR A 21 -4.99 0.94 3.16
N TYR A 22 -4.97 2.10 2.49
CA TYR A 22 -3.75 2.76 2.04
C TYR A 22 -3.56 4.15 2.68
N GLY A 23 -4.26 4.43 3.79
CA GLY A 23 -4.13 5.70 4.54
C GLY A 23 -2.82 5.88 5.32
N PHE A 24 -1.91 4.90 5.29
CA PHE A 24 -0.63 4.95 5.99
C PHE A 24 0.35 5.95 5.36
N LYS A 25 1.37 6.34 6.13
CA LYS A 25 2.34 7.37 5.73
C LYS A 25 3.77 6.84 5.75
N TYR A 26 4.57 7.37 4.83
CA TYR A 26 6.02 7.34 4.87
C TYR A 26 6.47 8.71 5.38
N ASP A 27 6.87 8.77 6.64
CA ASP A 27 7.09 10.02 7.38
C ASP A 27 5.89 10.97 7.27
N LYS A 28 6.00 12.00 6.40
CA LYS A 28 4.97 13.01 6.19
C LYS A 28 4.07 12.72 4.99
N LEU A 29 4.49 11.84 4.08
CA LEU A 29 3.81 11.60 2.80
C LEU A 29 2.80 10.45 2.92
N SER A 30 1.55 10.70 2.52
CA SER A 30 0.52 9.65 2.48
C SER A 30 0.55 8.93 1.14
N ILE A 31 0.60 7.60 1.20
CA ILE A 31 0.59 6.79 -0.02
C ILE A 31 -0.76 6.84 -0.73
N LYS A 32 -1.86 6.97 0.03
CA LYS A 32 -3.20 7.26 -0.49
C LYS A 32 -3.19 8.48 -1.39
N ASP A 33 -2.58 9.57 -0.96
CA ASP A 33 -2.60 10.83 -1.72
C ASP A 33 -1.83 10.67 -3.04
N ILE A 34 -0.68 9.98 -3.02
CA ILE A 34 0.05 9.63 -4.24
C ILE A 34 -0.85 8.82 -5.19
N MET A 35 -1.50 7.78 -4.70
CA MET A 35 -2.38 6.91 -5.50
C MET A 35 -3.63 7.61 -6.01
N MET A 36 -4.19 8.55 -5.24
CA MET A 36 -5.41 9.30 -5.56
C MET A 36 -5.18 10.45 -6.53
N PHE A 37 -3.94 10.90 -6.74
CA PHE A 37 -3.64 12.05 -7.61
C PHE A 37 -2.62 11.75 -8.72
N LYS A 38 -1.63 10.90 -8.46
CA LYS A 38 -0.51 10.58 -9.36
C LYS A 38 -0.19 9.08 -9.33
N PRO A 39 -1.10 8.19 -9.78
CA PRO A 39 -0.79 6.76 -9.89
C PRO A 39 0.31 6.46 -10.91
N ASP A 40 0.62 7.42 -11.80
CA ASP A 40 1.72 7.41 -12.76
C ASP A 40 3.10 7.71 -12.14
N PHE A 41 3.15 8.07 -10.86
CA PHE A 41 4.38 8.34 -10.09
C PHE A 41 5.44 7.23 -10.23
N TYR A 42 5.00 5.98 -10.45
CA TYR A 42 5.86 4.81 -10.61
C TYR A 42 6.36 4.59 -12.05
N GLY A 43 6.23 5.59 -12.93
CA GLY A 43 6.74 5.54 -14.30
C GLY A 43 5.86 4.78 -15.29
N LYS A 44 4.64 4.40 -14.89
CA LYS A 44 3.62 3.84 -15.78
C LYS A 44 2.64 4.94 -16.20
N ASN A 45 2.24 4.95 -17.48
CA ASN A 45 1.21 5.86 -17.93
C ASN A 45 -0.17 5.35 -17.46
N VAL A 46 -0.58 5.77 -16.27
CA VAL A 46 -1.82 5.33 -15.62
C VAL A 46 -2.83 6.46 -15.61
N ASN A 47 -3.98 6.24 -16.23
CA ASN A 47 -5.11 7.15 -16.10
C ASN A 47 -5.78 6.97 -14.73
N ILE A 48 -5.94 8.08 -14.00
CA ILE A 48 -6.48 8.08 -12.64
C ILE A 48 -7.92 7.57 -12.53
N LEU A 49 -8.79 7.89 -13.49
CA LEU A 49 -10.17 7.43 -13.48
C LEU A 49 -10.23 5.93 -13.75
N ASP A 50 -9.43 5.43 -14.70
CA ASP A 50 -9.34 3.99 -14.97
C ASP A 50 -8.78 3.22 -13.78
N PHE A 51 -7.79 3.80 -13.09
CA PHE A 51 -7.21 3.23 -11.88
C PHE A 51 -8.25 3.09 -10.76
N LEU A 52 -8.98 4.18 -10.45
CA LEU A 52 -10.03 4.16 -9.42
C LEU A 52 -11.18 3.23 -9.80
N ILE A 53 -11.58 3.22 -11.07
CA ILE A 53 -12.61 2.29 -11.58
C ILE A 53 -12.13 0.85 -11.42
N LYS A 54 -10.88 0.53 -11.73
CA LYS A 54 -10.33 -0.83 -11.59
C LYS A 54 -10.33 -1.30 -10.14
N ILE A 55 -9.90 -0.45 -9.20
CA ILE A 55 -9.94 -0.76 -7.77
C ILE A 55 -11.39 -1.00 -7.31
N GLY A 56 -12.30 -0.08 -7.65
CA GLY A 56 -13.68 -0.14 -7.20
C GLY A 56 -14.60 -1.08 -7.98
N SER A 57 -14.11 -1.72 -9.04
CA SER A 57 -14.88 -2.73 -9.81
C SER A 57 -14.81 -4.12 -9.21
N SER A 58 -13.92 -4.38 -8.25
CA SER A 58 -13.79 -5.69 -7.62
C SER A 58 -14.50 -5.70 -6.27
N GLU A 59 -15.71 -6.24 -6.22
CA GLU A 59 -16.41 -6.56 -4.96
C GLU A 59 -15.61 -7.54 -4.10
N ARG A 60 -14.75 -8.35 -4.73
CA ARG A 60 -13.90 -9.35 -4.07
C ARG A 60 -12.77 -8.71 -3.26
N ASN A 61 -12.35 -7.48 -3.58
CA ASN A 61 -11.32 -6.75 -2.83
C ASN A 61 -11.84 -6.24 -1.47
N VAL A 62 -13.15 -6.20 -1.29
CA VAL A 62 -13.79 -5.68 -0.07
C VAL A 62 -13.77 -6.74 1.05
N LYS A 63 -13.67 -8.02 0.67
CA LYS A 63 -13.44 -9.11 1.62
C LYS A 63 -11.97 -9.06 2.03
N GLY A 64 -11.70 -8.62 3.26
CA GLY A 64 -10.35 -8.40 3.78
C GLY A 64 -9.50 -9.68 3.94
N ASP A 65 -9.93 -10.82 3.42
CA ASP A 65 -9.25 -12.12 3.50
C ASP A 65 -8.24 -12.37 2.36
N ARG A 66 -8.24 -11.57 1.27
CA ARG A 66 -7.34 -11.75 0.11
C ARG A 66 -6.57 -10.48 -0.31
N THR A 67 -6.05 -9.73 0.65
CA THR A 67 -5.41 -8.41 0.42
C THR A 67 -4.20 -8.42 -0.52
N LEU A 68 -3.38 -9.48 -0.52
CA LEU A 68 -2.18 -9.58 -1.37
C LEU A 68 -2.51 -9.79 -2.86
N GLU A 69 -3.43 -10.72 -3.15
CA GLU A 69 -3.89 -11.00 -4.51
C GLU A 69 -4.67 -9.80 -5.07
N ALA A 70 -5.55 -9.22 -4.24
CA ALA A 70 -6.26 -7.99 -4.57
C ALA A 70 -5.30 -6.84 -4.91
N TYR A 71 -4.24 -6.65 -4.11
CA TYR A 71 -3.19 -5.69 -4.40
C TYR A 71 -2.56 -5.96 -5.77
N ARG A 72 -2.06 -7.18 -6.00
CA ARG A 72 -1.34 -7.55 -7.22
C ARG A 72 -2.18 -7.29 -8.47
N GLU A 73 -3.45 -7.70 -8.47
CA GLU A 73 -4.31 -7.60 -9.65
C GLU A 73 -4.77 -6.16 -9.93
N THR A 74 -5.09 -5.40 -8.88
CA THR A 74 -5.74 -4.09 -9.05
C THR A 74 -4.76 -2.92 -9.01
N ILE A 75 -3.82 -2.93 -8.08
CA ILE A 75 -2.85 -1.85 -7.87
C ILE A 75 -1.51 -2.22 -8.53
N GLY A 76 -0.88 -3.30 -8.07
CA GLY A 76 0.48 -3.68 -8.43
C GLY A 76 0.69 -3.81 -9.93
N GLY A 77 -0.18 -4.57 -10.61
CA GLY A 77 -0.14 -4.72 -12.06
C GLY A 77 -0.39 -3.43 -12.84
N THR A 78 -1.08 -2.45 -12.25
CA THR A 78 -1.34 -1.15 -12.89
C THR A 78 -0.14 -0.21 -12.76
N ILE A 79 0.44 -0.13 -11.56
CA ILE A 79 1.58 0.76 -11.27
C ILE A 79 2.94 0.14 -11.60
N GLY A 80 2.98 -1.16 -11.92
CA GLY A 80 4.20 -1.88 -12.29
C GLY A 80 5.01 -2.43 -11.11
N ILE A 81 4.42 -2.53 -9.92
CA ILE A 81 5.06 -3.10 -8.72
C ILE A 81 4.18 -4.21 -8.17
N ASN A 82 4.33 -5.42 -8.71
CA ASN A 82 3.37 -6.52 -8.49
C ASN A 82 3.39 -7.11 -7.07
N GLU A 83 4.51 -6.98 -6.37
CA GLU A 83 4.69 -7.51 -5.01
C GLU A 83 4.41 -6.44 -3.96
N LEU A 84 3.47 -6.71 -3.04
CA LEU A 84 3.10 -5.76 -1.98
C LEU A 84 4.31 -5.41 -1.11
N ASN A 85 5.11 -6.40 -0.73
CA ASN A 85 6.33 -6.14 0.06
C ASN A 85 7.35 -5.31 -0.74
N GLY A 86 7.50 -5.58 -2.04
CA GLY A 86 8.34 -4.78 -2.93
C GLY A 86 7.87 -3.33 -3.01
N PHE A 87 6.56 -3.10 -3.05
CA PHE A 87 5.96 -1.78 -3.00
C PHE A 87 6.22 -1.05 -1.69
N LEU A 88 6.07 -1.74 -0.55
CA LEU A 88 6.35 -1.14 0.75
C LEU A 88 7.83 -0.74 0.87
N HIS A 89 8.72 -1.65 0.50
CA HIS A 89 10.16 -1.42 0.53
C HIS A 89 10.60 -0.30 -0.42
N TYR A 90 10.07 -0.27 -1.64
CA TYR A 90 10.39 0.76 -2.63
C TYR A 90 10.03 2.15 -2.11
N ASN A 91 8.80 2.32 -1.60
CA ASN A 91 8.36 3.62 -1.08
C ASN A 91 9.09 4.00 0.21
N MET A 92 9.45 3.04 1.08
CA MET A 92 10.28 3.32 2.26
C MET A 92 11.62 3.94 1.85
N LYS A 93 12.33 3.30 0.92
CA LYS A 93 13.64 3.79 0.42
C LYS A 93 13.54 5.14 -0.27
N LEU A 94 12.43 5.39 -0.96
CA LEU A 94 12.23 6.60 -1.73
C LEU A 94 11.79 7.80 -0.87
N LEU A 95 10.95 7.55 0.14
CA LEU A 95 10.21 8.60 0.84
C LEU A 95 10.67 8.82 2.29
N THR A 96 11.61 8.02 2.79
CA THR A 96 12.13 8.11 4.16
C THR A 96 13.64 7.91 4.19
N ASN A 97 14.25 8.14 5.35
CA ASN A 97 15.67 7.83 5.59
C ASN A 97 15.90 6.43 6.18
N HIS A 98 14.87 5.58 6.26
CA HIS A 98 15.00 4.23 6.79
C HIS A 98 15.72 3.31 5.80
N THR A 99 16.59 2.44 6.32
CA THR A 99 17.31 1.42 5.56
C THR A 99 16.82 0.00 5.83
N ASP A 100 16.17 -0.23 6.98
CA ASP A 100 15.59 -1.51 7.40
C ASP A 100 14.06 -1.41 7.42
N ILE A 101 13.39 -2.34 6.70
CA ILE A 101 11.94 -2.37 6.57
C ILE A 101 11.21 -2.71 7.87
N ASN A 102 11.81 -3.52 8.73
CA ASN A 102 11.21 -3.88 10.02
C ASN A 102 11.24 -2.69 10.97
N ASP A 103 12.35 -1.95 10.98
CA ASP A 103 12.48 -0.74 11.80
C ASP A 103 11.47 0.32 11.36
N TRP A 104 11.34 0.53 10.04
CA TRP A 104 10.32 1.40 9.47
C TRP A 104 8.90 0.92 9.80
N PHE A 105 8.60 -0.37 9.64
CA PHE A 105 7.27 -0.92 9.85
C PHE A 105 6.81 -0.74 11.30
N LYS A 106 7.66 -1.08 12.28
CA LYS A 106 7.37 -0.85 13.71
C LYS A 106 7.09 0.61 13.99
N LYS A 107 7.90 1.52 13.43
CA LYS A 107 7.69 2.97 13.55
C LYS A 107 6.35 3.41 12.95
N ALA A 108 5.99 2.88 11.78
CA ALA A 108 4.76 3.22 11.08
C ALA A 108 3.49 2.79 11.85
N ILE A 109 3.56 1.73 12.65
CA ILE A 109 2.42 1.21 13.43
C ILE A 109 2.44 1.59 14.92
N GLU A 110 3.48 2.26 15.41
CA GLU A 110 3.73 2.48 16.85
C GLU A 110 2.57 3.15 17.61
N LYS A 111 1.76 3.96 16.90
CA LYS A 111 0.62 4.68 17.49
C LYS A 111 -0.64 3.83 17.59
N ASN A 112 -0.72 2.75 16.80
CA ASN A 112 -1.91 1.92 16.67
C ASN A 112 -1.73 0.53 17.30
N THR A 113 -0.48 0.06 17.41
CA THR A 113 -0.16 -1.29 17.84
C THR A 113 1.11 -1.30 18.68
N TYR A 114 1.15 -2.16 19.69
CA TYR A 114 2.35 -2.45 20.48
C TYR A 114 2.98 -3.75 19.99
N VAL A 115 4.25 -3.70 19.55
CA VAL A 115 5.01 -4.87 19.07
C VAL A 115 6.15 -5.16 20.02
N VAL A 116 6.22 -6.39 20.52
CA VAL A 116 7.33 -6.89 21.35
C VAL A 116 8.02 -8.01 20.62
N GLU A 117 9.31 -7.83 20.34
CA GLU A 117 10.20 -8.88 19.86
C GLU A 117 11.23 -9.17 20.94
N GLN A 118 11.27 -10.41 21.43
CA GLN A 118 12.29 -10.83 22.39
C GLN A 118 13.41 -11.56 21.64
N PRO A 119 14.66 -11.06 21.70
CA PRO A 119 15.79 -11.80 21.15
C PRO A 119 15.99 -13.10 21.92
N SER A 120 16.54 -14.11 21.26
CA SER A 120 16.85 -15.39 21.91
C SER A 120 17.79 -15.17 23.09
N THR A 121 17.52 -15.86 24.21
CA THR A 121 18.42 -15.90 25.37
C THR A 121 19.67 -16.74 25.10
N ASN A 122 19.68 -17.53 24.02
CA ASN A 122 20.85 -18.27 23.58
C ASN A 122 21.83 -17.32 22.86
N PRO A 123 23.08 -17.14 23.38
CA PRO A 123 24.05 -16.21 22.81
C PRO A 123 24.38 -16.46 21.33
N ALA A 124 24.28 -17.71 20.87
CA ALA A 124 24.53 -18.07 19.46
C ALA A 124 23.47 -17.51 18.49
N PHE A 125 22.31 -17.09 19.02
CA PHE A 125 21.15 -16.63 18.25
C PHE A 125 20.65 -15.24 18.66
N ALA A 126 21.18 -14.65 19.75
CA ALA A 126 20.74 -13.36 20.29
C ALA A 126 20.81 -12.20 19.26
N ASN A 127 21.77 -12.25 18.33
CA ASN A 127 21.99 -11.21 17.32
C ASN A 127 21.55 -11.62 15.90
N LYS A 128 20.90 -12.77 15.73
CA LYS A 128 20.44 -13.20 14.41
C LYS A 128 19.05 -12.63 14.13
N LYS A 129 18.96 -11.75 13.12
CA LYS A 129 17.69 -11.36 12.50
C LYS A 129 17.29 -12.44 11.50
N TYR A 130 16.40 -13.34 11.92
CA TYR A 130 15.76 -14.44 11.15
C TYR A 130 16.70 -15.51 10.61
#